data_AF-A0AAU2NXU0-F1
#
_entry.id   AF-A0AAU2NXU0-F1
#
_cell.length_a   1.000
_cell.length_b   1.000
_cell.length_c   1.000
_cell.angle_alpha   90.00
_cell.angle_beta   90.00
_cell.angle_gamma   90.00
#
_symmetry.space_group_name_H-M   'P 1'
#
loop_
_entity.id
_entity.type
_entity.pdbx_description
1 polymer ?
#
loop_
_entity_poly.entity_id
_entity_poly.type
_entity_poly.pdbx_seq_one_letter_code
_entity_poly.pdbx_strand_id
1 'polypeptide(L)'
;MRSGRLLGAGLDADAVRLSAVGLVRLAADEWLGEAAGAPAWVWQMRAASFADTWLAFAEPAVPGLRVPAGAVMRSVVSRAAELVLQAREEDAPAALEWLGRRSAEARDQARRAGAAHPAEPAALALVWHGIQAITIDGDHTAAGRESHDRRIAERCEAYVRERHHRQDTLALLLSCARTAANALVEVSDGDPDRADRWLEEQAARCMPPGGPVPLWVPGRPGQPTG
;
A
#
# COMPACT_ATOMS: atom_id res chain seq x y z
N MET A 1 -10.77 37.71 4.31
CA MET A 1 -11.53 36.45 4.49
C MET A 1 -11.50 35.67 3.17
N ARG A 2 -11.14 34.38 3.26
CA ARG A 2 -11.35 33.29 2.29
C ARG A 2 -10.69 33.41 0.90
N SER A 3 -9.42 32.99 0.80
CA SER A 3 -8.82 32.35 -0.39
C SER A 3 -7.51 31.69 0.05
N GLY A 4 -7.42 30.36 0.04
CA GLY A 4 -6.18 29.67 0.46
C GLY A 4 -6.32 28.20 0.85
N ARG A 5 -7.53 27.64 0.94
CA ARG A 5 -7.74 26.26 1.43
C ARG A 5 -7.91 25.19 0.35
N LEU A 6 -7.87 25.52 -0.94
CA LEU A 6 -8.18 24.58 -2.01
C LEU A 6 -6.95 24.03 -2.78
N LEU A 7 -5.76 24.58 -2.56
CA LEU A 7 -4.53 24.12 -3.24
C LEU A 7 -3.65 23.20 -2.38
N GLY A 8 -3.84 23.14 -1.06
CA GLY A 8 -3.08 22.27 -0.16
C GLY A 8 -3.60 20.83 -0.07
N ALA A 9 -4.93 20.66 0.02
CA ALA A 9 -5.53 19.34 0.23
C ALA A 9 -5.40 18.39 -0.97
N GLY A 10 -5.29 18.93 -2.20
CA GLY A 10 -5.10 18.14 -3.42
C GLY A 10 -3.69 17.56 -3.50
N LEU A 11 -2.67 18.40 -3.27
CA LEU A 11 -1.26 18.01 -3.30
C LEU A 11 -0.91 16.98 -2.21
N ASP A 12 -1.52 17.11 -1.02
CA ASP A 12 -1.32 16.16 0.07
C ASP A 12 -1.93 14.78 -0.24
N ALA A 13 -3.10 14.75 -0.90
CA ALA A 13 -3.75 13.50 -1.29
C ALA A 13 -3.05 12.80 -2.47
N ASP A 14 -2.56 13.57 -3.44
CA ASP A 14 -1.75 13.07 -4.56
C ASP A 14 -0.41 12.49 -4.07
N ALA A 15 0.27 13.18 -3.15
CA ALA A 15 1.51 12.68 -2.57
C ALA A 15 1.32 11.37 -1.79
N VAL A 16 0.19 11.22 -1.09
CA VAL A 16 -0.20 9.98 -0.41
C VAL A 16 -0.39 8.83 -1.41
N ARG A 17 -1.14 9.07 -2.49
CA ARG A 17 -1.35 8.08 -3.56
C ARG A 17 -0.05 7.70 -4.26
N LEU A 18 0.79 8.67 -4.57
CA LEU A 18 2.13 8.44 -5.16
C LEU A 18 3.02 7.60 -4.24
N SER A 19 3.01 7.89 -2.95
CA SER A 19 3.77 7.12 -1.96
C SER A 19 3.28 5.67 -1.87
N ALA A 20 1.97 5.45 -1.95
CA ALA A 20 1.38 4.11 -2.00
C ALA A 20 1.80 3.35 -3.27
N VAL A 21 1.74 4.00 -4.45
CA VAL A 21 2.19 3.40 -5.72
C VAL A 21 3.69 3.05 -5.66
N GLY A 22 4.53 3.92 -5.08
CA GLY A 22 5.95 3.66 -4.88
C GLY A 22 6.21 2.41 -4.03
N LEU A 23 5.47 2.22 -2.94
CA LEU A 23 5.57 1.02 -2.10
C LEU A 23 5.12 -0.25 -2.86
N VAL A 24 4.04 -0.17 -3.64
CA VAL A 24 3.58 -1.31 -4.46
C VAL A 24 4.62 -1.65 -5.53
N ARG A 25 5.22 -0.66 -6.20
CA ARG A 25 6.29 -0.87 -7.18
C ARG A 25 7.50 -1.56 -6.56
N LEU A 26 7.98 -1.08 -5.41
CA LEU A 26 9.11 -1.70 -4.69
C LEU A 26 8.81 -3.14 -4.27
N ALA A 27 7.57 -3.45 -3.91
CA ALA A 27 7.16 -4.82 -3.61
C ALA A 27 7.05 -5.67 -4.89
N ALA A 28 6.50 -5.15 -5.99
CA ALA A 28 6.38 -5.86 -7.26
C ALA A 28 7.75 -6.25 -7.85
N ASP A 29 8.76 -5.40 -7.63
CA ASP A 29 10.16 -5.63 -8.01
C ASP A 29 10.75 -6.91 -7.41
N GLU A 30 10.22 -7.41 -6.28
CA GLU A 30 10.58 -8.70 -5.66
C GLU A 30 10.28 -9.89 -6.58
N TRP A 31 9.27 -9.77 -7.45
CA TRP A 31 8.80 -10.85 -8.32
C TRP A 31 9.02 -10.61 -9.81
N LEU A 32 8.94 -9.35 -10.26
CA LEU A 32 8.92 -9.00 -11.69
C LEU A 32 10.14 -8.20 -12.15
N GLY A 33 10.88 -7.58 -11.22
CA GLY A 33 11.94 -6.64 -11.54
C GLY A 33 13.34 -7.26 -11.55
N GLU A 34 14.35 -6.40 -11.59
CA GLU A 34 15.77 -6.85 -11.51
C GLU A 34 16.11 -7.54 -10.17
N ALA A 35 15.24 -7.37 -9.16
CA ALA A 35 15.34 -8.03 -7.88
C ALA A 35 14.57 -9.37 -7.81
N ALA A 36 14.02 -9.87 -8.93
CA ALA A 36 13.38 -11.17 -8.98
C ALA A 36 14.34 -12.28 -8.53
N GLY A 37 13.97 -13.02 -7.49
CA GLY A 37 14.82 -14.06 -6.89
C GLY A 37 15.87 -13.54 -5.90
N ALA A 38 15.94 -12.22 -5.67
CA ALA A 38 16.75 -11.68 -4.59
C ALA A 38 16.18 -12.09 -3.22
N PRO A 39 17.01 -12.18 -2.18
CA PRO A 39 16.54 -12.45 -0.83
C PRO A 39 15.52 -11.40 -0.36
N ALA A 40 14.48 -11.83 0.37
CA ALA A 40 13.41 -10.96 0.86
C ALA A 40 13.91 -9.76 1.70
N TRP A 41 15.07 -9.84 2.33
CA TRP A 41 15.62 -8.70 3.08
C TRP A 41 16.00 -7.51 2.18
N VAL A 42 16.29 -7.74 0.89
CA VAL A 42 16.69 -6.68 -0.06
C VAL A 42 15.53 -5.72 -0.30
N TRP A 43 14.32 -6.23 -0.56
CA TRP A 43 13.15 -5.38 -0.73
C TRP A 43 12.81 -4.67 0.58
N GLN A 44 12.91 -5.36 1.73
CA GLN A 44 12.61 -4.78 3.05
C GLN A 44 13.51 -3.58 3.33
N MET A 45 14.80 -3.67 3.00
CA MET A 45 15.72 -2.55 3.12
C MET A 45 15.36 -1.39 2.19
N ARG A 46 15.06 -1.66 0.90
CA ARG A 46 14.67 -0.61 -0.06
C ARG A 46 13.38 0.08 0.37
N ALA A 47 12.39 -0.68 0.82
CA ALA A 47 11.10 -0.16 1.26
C ALA A 47 11.20 0.59 2.60
N ALA A 48 12.06 0.16 3.53
CA ALA A 48 12.37 0.91 4.73
C ALA A 48 13.08 2.23 4.41
N SER A 49 14.08 2.24 3.52
CA SER A 49 14.76 3.46 3.06
C SER A 49 13.79 4.44 2.37
N PHE A 50 12.88 3.92 1.54
CA PHE A 50 11.79 4.70 0.97
C PHE A 50 10.89 5.30 2.07
N ALA A 51 10.44 4.47 3.01
CA ALA A 51 9.57 4.90 4.10
C ALA A 51 10.22 5.97 5.00
N ASP A 52 11.52 5.84 5.28
CA ASP A 52 12.30 6.81 6.04
C ASP A 52 12.37 8.17 5.35
N THR A 53 12.37 8.18 4.02
CA THR A 53 12.43 9.38 3.20
C THR A 53 11.06 10.04 3.08
N TRP A 54 10.02 9.24 2.87
CA TRP A 54 8.70 9.70 2.42
C TRP A 54 7.65 9.80 3.51
N LEU A 55 7.76 9.00 4.59
CA LEU A 55 6.67 8.82 5.54
C LEU A 55 6.97 9.49 6.89
N ALA A 56 5.95 10.14 7.43
CA ALA A 56 5.90 10.63 8.80
C ALA A 56 5.17 9.60 9.68
N PHE A 57 5.89 9.02 10.65
CA PHE A 57 5.40 7.98 11.56
C PHE A 57 4.96 8.49 12.94
N ALA A 58 5.02 9.81 13.19
CA ALA A 58 4.60 10.45 14.43
C ALA A 58 3.58 11.56 14.13
N GLU A 59 2.68 11.83 15.08
CA GLU A 59 1.91 13.07 15.11
C GLU A 59 2.57 14.07 16.06
N PRO A 60 2.79 15.35 15.68
CA PRO A 60 2.36 16.02 14.46
C PRO A 60 3.41 15.92 13.33
N ALA A 61 2.97 16.26 12.12
CA ALA A 61 3.82 16.38 10.94
C ALA A 61 5.08 17.21 11.25
N VAL A 62 6.24 16.54 11.24
CA VAL A 62 7.52 17.23 11.32
C VAL A 62 7.63 18.15 10.10
N PRO A 63 8.07 19.41 10.24
CA PRO A 63 8.22 20.30 9.10
C PRO A 63 9.11 19.67 8.01
N GLY A 64 8.49 19.32 6.88
CA GLY A 64 9.13 18.58 5.81
C GLY A 64 8.07 17.91 4.91
N LEU A 65 8.43 17.66 3.65
CA LEU A 65 7.59 17.14 2.55
C LEU A 65 7.06 15.70 2.75
N ARG A 66 7.05 15.18 3.99
CA ARG A 66 6.70 13.78 4.28
C ARG A 66 5.20 13.62 4.49
N VAL A 67 4.65 12.57 3.91
CA VAL A 67 3.22 12.24 4.02
C VAL A 67 2.93 11.42 5.27
N PRO A 68 1.76 11.59 5.93
CA PRO A 68 1.40 10.78 7.10
C PRO A 68 1.33 9.28 6.76
N ALA A 69 2.06 8.45 7.53
CA ALA A 69 2.12 7.00 7.30
C ALA A 69 0.73 6.34 7.37
N GLY A 70 -0.16 6.81 8.26
CA GLY A 70 -1.54 6.32 8.34
C GLY A 70 -2.39 6.65 7.10
N ALA A 71 -2.14 7.79 6.44
CA ALA A 71 -2.81 8.13 5.19
C ALA A 71 -2.32 7.25 4.04
N VAL A 72 -1.01 7.00 3.96
CA VAL A 72 -0.42 6.05 2.99
C VAL A 72 -0.92 4.64 3.24
N MET A 73 -1.05 4.21 4.49
CA MET A 73 -1.62 2.90 4.84
C MET A 73 -3.01 2.72 4.23
N ARG A 74 -3.91 3.67 4.45
CA ARG A 74 -5.26 3.62 3.86
C ARG A 74 -5.20 3.55 2.33
N SER A 75 -4.35 4.37 1.71
CA SER A 75 -4.20 4.34 0.25
C SER A 75 -3.64 3.01 -0.27
N VAL A 76 -2.71 2.37 0.44
CA VAL A 76 -2.18 1.04 0.07
C VAL A 76 -3.25 -0.04 0.28
N VAL A 77 -4.02 0.02 1.37
CA VAL A 77 -5.12 -0.93 1.65
C VAL A 77 -6.21 -0.85 0.58
N SER A 78 -6.66 0.36 0.24
CA SER A 78 -7.61 0.55 -0.86
C SER A 78 -7.06 -0.03 -2.16
N ARG A 79 -5.77 0.19 -2.44
CA ARG A 79 -5.18 -0.33 -3.66
C ARG A 79 -5.05 -1.84 -3.69
N ALA A 80 -4.63 -2.43 -2.58
CA ALA A 80 -4.59 -3.88 -2.44
C ALA A 80 -5.98 -4.48 -2.65
N ALA A 81 -7.03 -3.85 -2.12
CA ALA A 81 -8.40 -4.30 -2.30
C ALA A 81 -8.86 -4.24 -3.76
N GLU A 82 -8.59 -3.13 -4.46
CA GLU A 82 -8.86 -2.99 -5.91
C GLU A 82 -8.16 -4.07 -6.72
N LEU A 83 -6.85 -4.27 -6.52
CA LEU A 83 -6.07 -5.25 -7.27
C LEU A 83 -6.49 -6.68 -6.96
N VAL A 84 -6.82 -7.00 -5.72
CA VAL A 84 -7.29 -8.34 -5.33
C VAL A 84 -8.66 -8.63 -5.95
N LEU A 85 -9.56 -7.65 -6.00
CA LEU A 85 -10.83 -7.78 -6.72
C LEU A 85 -10.61 -7.98 -8.22
N GLN A 86 -9.76 -7.17 -8.83
CA GLN A 86 -9.43 -7.27 -10.25
C GLN A 86 -8.80 -8.63 -10.61
N ALA A 87 -7.89 -9.15 -9.77
CA ALA A 87 -7.28 -10.48 -9.92
C ALA A 87 -8.31 -11.62 -9.82
N ARG A 88 -9.51 -11.33 -9.33
CA ARG A 88 -10.62 -12.27 -9.15
C ARG A 88 -11.83 -11.88 -9.99
N GLU A 89 -11.60 -11.15 -11.09
CA GLU A 89 -12.64 -10.77 -12.04
C GLU A 89 -13.81 -10.01 -11.39
N GLU A 90 -13.52 -9.21 -10.36
CA GLU A 90 -14.48 -8.46 -9.55
C GLU A 90 -15.44 -9.35 -8.71
N ASP A 91 -15.16 -10.65 -8.55
CA ASP A 91 -15.88 -11.56 -7.67
C ASP A 91 -15.46 -11.33 -6.21
N ALA A 92 -16.26 -10.53 -5.49
CA ALA A 92 -16.02 -10.21 -4.09
C ALA A 92 -16.02 -11.45 -3.16
N PRO A 93 -16.99 -12.39 -3.22
CA PRO A 93 -16.90 -13.66 -2.50
C PRO A 93 -15.58 -14.42 -2.73
N ALA A 94 -15.15 -14.58 -3.98
CA ALA A 94 -13.90 -15.28 -4.31
C ALA A 94 -12.66 -14.55 -3.77
N ALA A 95 -12.65 -13.22 -3.86
CA ALA A 95 -11.59 -12.38 -3.31
C ALA A 95 -11.48 -12.49 -1.78
N LEU A 96 -12.62 -12.47 -1.08
CA LEU A 96 -12.68 -12.66 0.36
C LEU A 96 -12.25 -14.08 0.76
N GLU A 97 -12.72 -15.12 0.07
CA GLU A 97 -12.28 -16.50 0.34
C GLU A 97 -10.76 -16.64 0.18
N TRP A 98 -10.19 -16.07 -0.88
CA TRP A 98 -8.74 -16.05 -1.10
C TRP A 98 -7.99 -15.37 0.05
N LEU A 99 -8.43 -14.18 0.49
CA LEU A 99 -7.84 -13.49 1.65
C LEU A 99 -7.95 -14.33 2.94
N GLY A 100 -9.08 -15.02 3.14
CA GLY A 100 -9.31 -15.90 4.27
C GLY A 100 -8.31 -17.05 4.33
N ARG A 101 -8.12 -17.75 3.21
CA ARG A 101 -7.12 -18.84 3.08
C ARG A 101 -5.71 -18.32 3.31
N ARG A 102 -5.33 -17.23 2.64
CA ARG A 102 -3.98 -16.65 2.79
C ARG A 102 -3.70 -16.17 4.21
N SER A 103 -4.71 -15.63 4.89
CA SER A 103 -4.62 -15.20 6.29
C SER A 103 -4.43 -16.39 7.24
N ALA A 104 -5.12 -17.50 7.01
CA ALA A 104 -4.92 -18.73 7.78
C ALA A 104 -3.50 -19.29 7.60
N GLU A 105 -3.02 -19.38 6.35
CA GLU A 105 -1.66 -19.81 6.03
C GLU A 105 -0.60 -18.92 6.68
N ALA A 106 -0.77 -17.59 6.59
CA ALA A 106 0.14 -16.63 7.21
C ALA A 106 0.18 -16.77 8.73
N ARG A 107 -0.96 -17.02 9.39
CA ARG A 107 -1.01 -17.28 10.84
C ARG A 107 -0.29 -18.56 11.22
N ASP A 108 -0.49 -19.63 10.46
CA ASP A 108 0.17 -20.90 10.71
C ASP A 108 1.68 -20.80 10.50
N GLN A 109 2.12 -20.11 9.45
CA GLN A 109 3.53 -19.86 9.20
C GLN A 109 4.15 -19.00 10.31
N ALA A 110 3.47 -17.92 10.72
CA ALA A 110 3.91 -17.09 11.84
C ALA A 110 4.03 -17.88 13.15
N ARG A 111 3.05 -18.76 13.43
CA ARG A 111 3.07 -19.63 14.60
C ARG A 111 4.27 -20.59 14.56
N ARG A 112 4.53 -21.24 13.43
CA ARG A 112 5.69 -22.13 13.24
C ARG A 112 7.01 -21.40 13.38
N ALA A 113 7.09 -20.16 12.90
CA ALA A 113 8.27 -19.32 12.99
C ALA A 113 8.46 -18.65 14.37
N GLY A 114 7.52 -18.84 15.32
CA GLY A 114 7.57 -18.19 16.63
C GLY A 114 7.45 -16.67 16.57
N ALA A 115 6.82 -16.12 15.52
CA ALA A 115 6.66 -14.69 15.36
C ALA A 115 5.68 -14.14 16.41
N ALA A 116 6.20 -13.37 17.36
CA ALA A 116 5.41 -12.81 18.46
C ALA A 116 4.37 -11.76 18.02
N HIS A 117 4.58 -11.13 16.86
CA HIS A 117 3.74 -10.03 16.38
C HIS A 117 3.63 -9.98 14.84
N PRO A 118 2.91 -10.93 14.22
CA PRO A 118 2.91 -11.07 12.77
C PRO A 118 2.05 -10.01 12.06
N ALA A 119 2.66 -9.22 11.18
CA ALA A 119 1.98 -8.16 10.43
C ALA A 119 1.10 -8.68 9.29
N GLU A 120 1.53 -9.74 8.60
CA GLU A 120 0.86 -10.25 7.39
C GLU A 120 -0.61 -10.65 7.62
N PRO A 121 -0.98 -11.40 8.69
CA PRO A 121 -2.38 -11.68 8.97
C PRO A 121 -3.23 -10.44 9.25
N ALA A 122 -2.63 -9.41 9.88
CA ALA A 122 -3.31 -8.16 10.18
C ALA A 122 -3.51 -7.34 8.90
N ALA A 123 -2.48 -7.23 8.05
CA ALA A 123 -2.55 -6.59 6.75
C ALA A 123 -3.66 -7.22 5.86
N LEU A 124 -3.73 -8.54 5.78
CA LEU A 124 -4.79 -9.23 5.03
C LEU A 124 -6.19 -8.92 5.56
N ALA A 125 -6.35 -8.71 6.88
CA ALA A 125 -7.61 -8.28 7.45
C ALA A 125 -7.94 -6.80 7.12
N LEU A 126 -6.93 -5.93 6.98
CA LEU A 126 -7.15 -4.57 6.49
C LEU A 126 -7.64 -4.58 5.04
N VAL A 127 -7.01 -5.39 4.17
CA VAL A 127 -7.43 -5.56 2.76
C VAL A 127 -8.85 -6.13 2.67
N TRP A 128 -9.20 -7.08 3.54
CA TRP A 128 -10.58 -7.59 3.66
C TRP A 128 -11.58 -6.46 3.90
N HIS A 129 -11.30 -5.57 4.85
CA HIS A 129 -12.15 -4.41 5.11
C HIS A 129 -12.16 -3.41 3.96
N GLY A 130 -11.06 -3.27 3.24
CA GLY A 130 -10.98 -2.48 1.99
C GLY A 130 -11.90 -3.04 0.90
N ILE A 131 -11.91 -4.36 0.68
CA ILE A 131 -12.82 -5.00 -0.28
C ILE A 131 -14.27 -4.77 0.12
N GLN A 132 -14.60 -4.94 1.40
CA GLN A 132 -15.95 -4.64 1.90
C GLN A 132 -16.34 -3.17 1.68
N ALA A 133 -15.39 -2.24 1.81
CA ALA A 133 -15.64 -0.82 1.55
C ALA A 133 -15.99 -0.58 0.07
N ILE A 134 -15.29 -1.23 -0.86
CA ILE A 134 -15.51 -1.13 -2.31
C ILE A 134 -16.85 -1.75 -2.72
N THR A 135 -17.20 -2.91 -2.14
CA THR A 135 -18.37 -3.69 -2.59
C THR A 135 -19.69 -3.21 -1.99
N ILE A 136 -19.66 -2.60 -0.80
CA ILE A 136 -20.84 -1.93 -0.20
C ILE A 136 -21.14 -0.61 -0.92
N ASP A 137 -20.15 0.02 -1.57
CA ASP A 137 -20.31 1.25 -2.36
C ASP A 137 -21.23 1.08 -3.59
N GLY A 138 -21.65 -0.15 -3.93
CA GLY A 138 -22.74 -0.39 -4.88
C GLY A 138 -24.06 0.29 -4.47
N ASP A 139 -24.26 0.55 -3.18
CA ASP A 139 -25.48 1.18 -2.61
C ASP A 139 -25.30 2.68 -2.21
N HIS A 140 -24.19 3.32 -2.61
CA HIS A 140 -24.00 4.78 -2.64
C HIS A 140 -24.34 5.57 -1.36
N THR A 141 -23.87 5.15 -0.18
CA THR A 141 -23.90 6.04 1.00
C THR A 141 -22.50 6.32 1.53
N ALA A 142 -22.13 7.60 1.58
CA ALA A 142 -20.86 8.07 2.13
C ALA A 142 -20.58 7.54 3.56
N ALA A 143 -21.65 7.26 4.32
CA ALA A 143 -21.59 6.67 5.65
C ALA A 143 -21.05 5.22 5.66
N GLY A 144 -21.29 4.43 4.62
CA GLY A 144 -20.75 3.07 4.47
C GLY A 144 -19.22 3.11 4.33
N ARG A 145 -18.72 3.95 3.42
CA ARG A 145 -17.29 4.17 3.21
C ARG A 145 -16.60 4.68 4.48
N GLU A 146 -17.17 5.68 5.15
CA GLU A 146 -16.64 6.23 6.40
C GLU A 146 -16.58 5.18 7.53
N SER A 147 -17.57 4.29 7.60
CA SER A 147 -17.59 3.18 8.57
C SER A 147 -16.44 2.19 8.34
N HIS A 148 -16.11 1.87 7.08
CA HIS A 148 -15.02 0.97 6.75
C HIS A 148 -13.63 1.62 6.90
N ASP A 149 -13.49 2.90 6.56
CA ASP A 149 -12.27 3.67 6.81
C ASP A 149 -11.95 3.74 8.31
N ARG A 150 -12.99 3.93 9.14
CA ARG A 150 -12.85 3.88 10.60
C ARG A 150 -12.43 2.49 11.08
N ARG A 151 -13.01 1.40 10.55
CA ARG A 151 -12.60 0.03 10.90
C ARG A 151 -11.14 -0.26 10.54
N ILE A 152 -10.66 0.27 9.41
CA ILE A 152 -9.25 0.17 9.02
C ILE A 152 -8.37 0.89 10.04
N ALA A 153 -8.74 2.11 10.47
CA ALA A 153 -8.01 2.85 11.49
C ALA A 153 -7.99 2.12 12.84
N GLU A 154 -9.15 1.68 13.34
CA GLU A 154 -9.29 0.94 14.61
C GLU A 154 -8.42 -0.35 14.60
N ARG A 155 -8.35 -1.04 13.46
CA ARG A 155 -7.51 -2.25 13.32
C ARG A 155 -6.02 -1.95 13.25
N CYS A 156 -5.64 -0.84 12.64
CA CYS A 156 -4.24 -0.38 12.68
C CYS A 156 -3.84 -0.05 14.11
N GLU A 157 -4.64 0.73 14.83
CA GLU A 157 -4.39 1.10 16.23
C GLU A 157 -4.31 -0.13 17.15
N ALA A 158 -5.20 -1.12 16.96
CA ALA A 158 -5.18 -2.35 17.75
C ALA A 158 -3.92 -3.21 17.53
N TYR A 159 -3.29 -3.10 16.36
CA TYR A 159 -2.04 -3.81 16.06
C TYR A 159 -0.82 -3.04 16.58
N VAL A 160 -0.77 -1.73 16.36
CA VAL A 160 0.42 -0.90 16.61
C VAL A 160 0.63 -0.69 18.10
N ARG A 161 1.78 -1.16 18.62
CA ARG A 161 2.13 -0.95 20.04
C ARG A 161 2.85 0.38 20.20
N GLU A 162 2.51 1.13 21.25
CA GLU A 162 3.12 2.43 21.57
C GLU A 162 4.66 2.43 21.50
N ARG A 163 5.30 1.46 22.17
CA ARG A 163 6.77 1.33 22.19
C ARG A 163 7.39 1.00 20.83
N HIS A 164 6.62 0.42 19.91
CA HIS A 164 7.07 -0.06 18.60
C HIS A 164 6.33 0.64 17.45
N HIS A 165 5.77 1.84 17.68
CA HIS A 165 4.82 2.48 16.78
C HIS A 165 5.29 2.51 15.32
N ARG A 166 6.51 3.01 15.11
CA ARG A 166 7.16 3.06 13.79
C ARG A 166 7.33 1.69 13.15
N GLN A 167 7.83 0.72 13.91
CA GLN A 167 8.17 -0.61 13.43
C GLN A 167 6.91 -1.40 13.05
N ASP A 168 5.90 -1.38 13.92
CA ASP A 168 4.63 -2.08 13.70
C ASP A 168 3.85 -1.43 12.53
N THR A 169 3.85 -0.09 12.43
CA THR A 169 3.22 0.63 11.29
C THR A 169 3.93 0.32 9.98
N LEU A 170 5.26 0.33 9.95
CA LEU A 170 6.03 -0.04 8.77
C LEU A 170 5.76 -1.50 8.38
N ALA A 171 5.77 -2.44 9.33
CA ALA A 171 5.51 -3.85 9.06
C ALA A 171 4.13 -4.08 8.44
N LEU A 172 3.09 -3.39 8.92
CA LEU A 172 1.76 -3.41 8.30
C LEU A 172 1.77 -2.82 6.88
N LEU A 173 2.38 -1.65 6.68
CA LEU A 173 2.44 -0.95 5.39
C LEU A 173 3.05 -1.83 4.32
N LEU A 174 4.20 -2.42 4.66
CA LEU A 174 4.94 -3.30 3.79
C LEU A 174 4.18 -4.60 3.50
N SER A 175 3.49 -5.15 4.50
CA SER A 175 2.66 -6.35 4.30
C SER A 175 1.47 -6.06 3.37
N CYS A 176 0.80 -4.92 3.52
CA CYS A 176 -0.28 -4.49 2.62
C CYS A 176 0.24 -4.25 1.19
N ALA A 177 1.41 -3.59 1.05
CA ALA A 177 2.03 -3.33 -0.24
C ALA A 177 2.41 -4.64 -0.95
N ARG A 178 2.89 -5.64 -0.19
CA ARG A 178 3.19 -6.98 -0.68
C ARG A 178 1.93 -7.71 -1.17
N THR A 179 0.80 -7.59 -0.47
CA THR A 179 -0.49 -8.11 -0.95
C THR A 179 -0.93 -7.44 -2.25
N ALA A 180 -0.85 -6.12 -2.34
CA ALA A 180 -1.18 -5.38 -3.56
C ALA A 180 -0.30 -5.82 -4.74
N ALA A 181 1.01 -5.91 -4.53
CA ALA A 181 1.95 -6.30 -5.56
C ALA A 181 1.78 -7.76 -6.01
N ASN A 182 1.47 -8.69 -5.09
CA ASN A 182 1.12 -10.06 -5.47
C ASN A 182 -0.12 -10.10 -6.38
N ALA A 183 -1.17 -9.34 -6.05
CA ALA A 183 -2.35 -9.24 -6.91
C ALA A 183 -2.05 -8.54 -8.25
N LEU A 184 -1.17 -7.53 -8.27
CA LEU A 184 -0.72 -6.88 -9.50
C LEU A 184 0.02 -7.87 -10.43
N VAL A 185 0.87 -8.73 -9.87
CA VAL A 185 1.56 -9.80 -10.61
C VAL A 185 0.55 -10.72 -11.28
N GLU A 186 -0.49 -11.14 -10.54
CA GLU A 186 -1.56 -11.98 -11.07
C GLU A 186 -2.37 -11.28 -12.17
N VAL A 187 -2.81 -10.03 -11.95
CA VAL A 187 -3.54 -9.22 -12.95
C VAL A 187 -2.70 -8.98 -14.22
N SER A 188 -1.38 -8.95 -14.07
CA SER A 188 -0.44 -8.76 -15.17
C SER A 188 -0.03 -10.08 -15.82
N ASP A 189 -0.55 -11.22 -15.38
CA ASP A 189 -0.14 -12.55 -15.84
C ASP A 189 1.39 -12.79 -15.71
N GLY A 190 2.03 -12.14 -14.74
CA GLY A 190 3.48 -12.16 -14.56
C GLY A 190 4.28 -11.33 -15.58
N ASP A 191 3.63 -10.54 -16.45
CA ASP A 191 4.29 -9.66 -17.41
C ASP A 191 4.78 -8.37 -16.72
N PRO A 192 6.12 -8.14 -16.62
CA PRO A 192 6.67 -6.95 -15.99
C PRO A 192 6.27 -5.66 -16.73
N ASP A 193 6.20 -5.67 -18.06
CA ASP A 193 5.87 -4.47 -18.84
C ASP A 193 4.39 -4.08 -18.66
N ARG A 194 3.52 -5.05 -18.43
CA ARG A 194 2.11 -4.81 -18.10
C ARG A 194 1.95 -4.27 -16.69
N ALA A 195 2.67 -4.82 -15.72
CA ALA A 195 2.68 -4.32 -14.35
C ALA A 195 3.24 -2.88 -14.28
N ASP A 196 4.33 -2.61 -15.00
CA ASP A 196 4.95 -1.28 -15.04
C ASP A 196 4.04 -0.23 -15.70
N ARG A 197 3.41 -0.56 -16.83
CA ARG A 197 2.43 0.35 -17.46
C ARG A 197 1.28 0.68 -16.51
N TRP A 198 0.75 -0.32 -15.81
CA TRP A 198 -0.31 -0.08 -14.82
C TRP A 198 0.17 0.85 -13.70
N LEU A 199 1.39 0.64 -13.16
CA LEU A 199 1.97 1.49 -12.12
C LEU A 199 2.22 2.93 -12.62
N GLU A 200 2.69 3.09 -13.85
CA GLU A 200 2.90 4.38 -14.51
C GLU A 200 1.58 5.13 -14.72
N GLU A 201 0.52 4.44 -15.15
CA GLU A 201 -0.81 5.03 -15.28
C GLU A 201 -1.34 5.51 -13.92
N GLN A 202 -1.16 4.73 -12.84
CA GLN A 202 -1.56 5.16 -11.50
C GLN A 202 -0.75 6.36 -11.00
N ALA A 203 0.56 6.38 -11.25
CA ALA A 203 1.41 7.51 -10.90
C ALA A 203 1.00 8.77 -11.70
N ALA A 204 0.77 8.63 -13.01
CA ALA A 204 0.38 9.72 -13.90
C ALA A 204 -0.91 10.42 -13.46
N ARG A 205 -1.90 9.67 -12.97
CA ARG A 205 -3.16 10.23 -12.43
C ARG A 205 -2.96 11.14 -11.22
N CYS A 206 -1.84 11.01 -10.51
CA CYS A 206 -1.51 11.77 -9.31
C CYS A 206 -0.49 12.90 -9.58
N MET A 207 -0.03 13.04 -10.83
CA MET A 207 0.91 14.09 -11.22
C MET A 207 0.18 15.28 -11.85
N PRO A 208 0.64 16.53 -11.64
CA PRO A 208 0.06 17.68 -12.30
C PRO A 208 0.26 17.59 -13.83
N PRO A 209 -0.74 17.95 -14.64
CA PRO A 209 -0.64 17.91 -16.09
C PRO A 209 0.48 18.86 -16.58
N GLY A 210 1.48 18.30 -17.28
CA GLY A 210 2.61 19.03 -17.84
C GLY A 210 3.82 19.19 -16.91
N GLY A 211 3.82 18.58 -15.73
CA GLY A 211 5.02 18.50 -14.88
C GLY A 211 6.00 17.41 -15.35
N PRO A 212 7.32 17.57 -15.14
CA PRO A 212 8.25 16.46 -15.32
C PRO A 212 7.85 15.31 -14.40
N VAL A 213 7.89 14.08 -14.90
CA VAL A 213 7.72 12.88 -14.07
C VAL A 213 8.76 12.96 -12.94
N PRO A 214 8.37 12.94 -11.65
CA PRO A 214 9.32 12.96 -10.57
C PRO A 214 10.26 11.77 -10.74
N LEU A 215 11.56 12.04 -10.78
CA LEU A 215 12.67 11.06 -10.83
C LEU A 215 12.68 10.07 -9.65
N TRP A 216 11.65 10.11 -8.78
CA TRP A 216 11.57 9.51 -7.46
C TRP A 216 10.36 8.57 -7.29
N VAL A 217 9.58 8.34 -8.34
CA VAL A 217 9.05 6.97 -8.51
C VAL A 217 10.30 6.13 -8.79
N PRO A 218 10.60 5.05 -8.04
CA PRO A 218 11.80 4.26 -8.27
C PRO A 218 11.73 3.62 -9.66
N GLY A 219 12.11 4.40 -10.66
CA GLY A 219 12.48 3.96 -11.98
C GLY A 219 13.93 3.58 -11.87
N ARG A 220 14.15 2.27 -11.98
CA ARG A 220 15.43 1.62 -12.25
C ARG A 220 16.31 1.37 -11.02
N PRO A 221 16.47 0.12 -10.60
CA PRO A 221 17.73 -0.31 -10.03
C PRO A 221 18.80 -0.11 -11.13
N GLY A 222 19.87 0.62 -10.80
CA GLY A 222 21.00 0.82 -11.70
C GLY A 222 20.89 1.96 -12.72
N GLN A 223 21.18 3.19 -12.29
CA GLN A 223 21.99 4.10 -13.11
C GLN A 223 22.85 5.00 -12.21
N PRO A 224 24.16 5.15 -12.48
CA PRO A 224 25.06 5.99 -11.71
C PRO A 224 24.74 7.48 -11.97
N THR A 225 24.82 8.26 -10.89
CA THR A 225 24.77 9.72 -10.93
C THR A 225 25.94 10.25 -11.76
N GLY A 226 25.62 10.82 -12.93
CA GLY A 226 26.50 11.75 -13.65
C GLY A 226 26.29 13.18 -13.18
#